data_AF-A0AA39LFZ1-F1
#
_entry.id   AF-A0AA39LFZ1-F1
#
_cell.length_a   1.000
_cell.length_b   1.000
_cell.length_c   1.000
_cell.angle_alpha   90.00
_cell.angle_beta   90.00
_cell.angle_gamma   90.00
#
_symmetry.space_group_name_H-M   'P 1'
#
loop_
_entity.id
_entity.type
_entity.pdbx_description
1 polymer ?
#
loop_
_entity_poly.entity_id
_entity_poly.type
_entity_poly.pdbx_seq_one_letter_code
_entity_poly.pdbx_strand_id
1 'polypeptide(L)'
;MTYGGFLLLNARSCACHFNDIHPLSGSSTSSPASNIIEMVCAHSAGASSTCHSKLIAYAVALAAGGAALGYLIGWKLGKKRARHNHVHKLSADKVVDTVDLEDVGEKMAFCRCWKSHKFPLCDGSHNKHNNCTGDNLGPLIVKGKTPSTQ
;
A
#
# COMPACT_ATOMS: atom_id res chain seq x y z
N MET A 1 23.74 -27.24 1.69
CA MET A 1 22.78 -26.76 0.68
C MET A 1 21.65 -26.03 1.41
N THR A 2 21.85 -24.75 1.69
CA THR A 2 20.87 -23.89 2.36
C THR A 2 20.07 -23.14 1.29
N TYR A 3 18.84 -23.57 1.03
CA TYR A 3 17.90 -22.81 0.22
C TYR A 3 17.32 -21.67 1.07
N GLY A 4 17.97 -20.50 1.01
CA GLY A 4 17.45 -19.25 1.53
C GLY A 4 16.45 -18.65 0.55
N GLY A 5 15.16 -18.90 0.77
CA GLY A 5 14.06 -18.22 0.11
C GLY A 5 13.45 -17.17 1.03
N PHE A 6 14.03 -15.97 1.06
CA PHE A 6 13.48 -14.82 1.79
C PHE A 6 12.36 -14.18 0.95
N LEU A 7 11.14 -14.68 1.12
CA LEU A 7 9.92 -14.04 0.62
C LEU A 7 9.03 -13.67 1.81
N LEU A 8 9.47 -12.70 2.61
CA LEU A 8 8.58 -12.02 3.55
C LEU A 8 7.80 -10.94 2.80
N LEU A 9 6.72 -11.32 2.12
CA LEU A 9 5.60 -10.39 1.95
C LEU A 9 4.98 -10.21 3.33
N ASN A 10 5.53 -9.27 4.10
CA ASN A 10 4.97 -8.84 5.36
C ASN A 10 3.74 -7.95 5.07
N ALA A 11 2.67 -8.57 4.58
CA ALA A 11 1.36 -7.95 4.53
C ALA A 11 0.80 -7.98 5.95
N ARG A 12 1.24 -7.02 6.79
CA ARG A 12 0.57 -6.68 8.04
C ARG A 12 -0.85 -6.24 7.73
N SER A 13 -1.76 -7.20 7.62
CA SER A 13 -3.18 -6.95 7.79
C SER A 13 -3.36 -6.63 9.25
N CYS A 14 -3.47 -5.34 9.59
CA CYS A 14 -3.65 -4.92 10.97
C CYS A 14 -5.07 -5.28 11.42
N ALA A 15 -5.28 -6.54 11.79
CA ALA A 15 -6.34 -6.93 12.70
C ALA A 15 -5.83 -6.60 14.10
N CYS A 16 -6.22 -5.44 14.62
CA CYS A 16 -5.75 -4.96 15.92
C CYS A 16 -6.39 -5.81 17.03
N HIS A 17 -5.74 -6.90 17.42
CA HIS A 17 -5.96 -7.57 18.71
C HIS A 17 -5.08 -6.89 19.78
N PHE A 18 -5.57 -6.90 21.02
CA PHE A 18 -5.31 -5.92 22.07
C PHE A 18 -3.93 -5.98 22.75
N ASN A 19 -3.07 -6.99 22.52
CA ASN A 19 -1.80 -7.10 23.25
C ASN A 19 -0.60 -7.28 22.33
N ASP A 20 0.52 -6.72 22.78
CA ASP A 20 1.92 -6.95 22.38
C ASP A 20 2.58 -5.85 21.55
N ILE A 21 3.22 -4.89 22.26
CA ILE A 21 4.30 -4.06 21.73
C ILE A 21 5.48 -4.11 22.73
N HIS A 22 6.50 -4.91 22.40
CA HIS A 22 7.87 -4.71 22.88
C HIS A 22 8.74 -4.25 21.69
N PRO A 23 9.63 -3.27 21.86
CA PRO A 23 10.58 -2.89 20.83
C PRO A 23 11.89 -3.69 20.96
N LEU A 24 12.35 -4.31 19.87
CA LEU A 24 13.71 -4.82 19.75
C LEU A 24 14.44 -4.02 18.66
N SER A 25 15.52 -3.36 19.07
CA SER A 25 16.51 -2.69 18.23
C SER A 25 17.61 -3.67 17.82
N GLY A 26 18.06 -3.59 16.56
CA GLY A 26 19.22 -4.33 16.05
C GLY A 26 20.07 -3.44 15.15
N SER A 27 21.39 -3.48 15.32
CA SER A 27 22.37 -2.64 14.63
C SER A 27 23.50 -3.47 13.97
N SER A 28 23.93 -2.99 12.79
CA SER A 28 25.25 -3.09 12.12
C SER A 28 25.88 -4.47 11.88
N THR A 29 26.07 -4.99 10.66
CA THR A 29 26.95 -4.62 9.51
C THR A 29 28.46 -4.55 9.78
N SER A 30 29.20 -5.50 9.21
CA SER A 30 30.60 -5.32 8.77
C SER A 30 30.92 -6.21 7.56
N SER A 31 31.56 -5.58 6.57
CA SER A 31 32.30 -6.14 5.41
C SER A 31 33.78 -6.41 5.84
N PRO A 32 34.69 -7.10 5.09
CA PRO A 32 35.02 -6.79 3.68
C PRO A 32 35.55 -7.90 2.73
N ALA A 33 35.51 -7.52 1.44
CA ALA A 33 36.47 -7.71 0.34
C ALA A 33 37.12 -9.09 0.07
N SER A 34 36.96 -9.58 -1.18
CA SER A 34 37.97 -9.53 -2.26
C SER A 34 37.83 -10.71 -3.23
N ASN A 35 37.93 -10.39 -4.53
CA ASN A 35 38.62 -11.13 -5.62
C ASN A 35 37.89 -10.95 -6.96
N ILE A 36 38.45 -10.06 -7.76
CA ILE A 36 38.17 -9.86 -9.18
C ILE A 36 39.20 -10.72 -9.91
N ILE A 37 38.75 -11.74 -10.64
CA ILE A 37 39.52 -12.34 -11.74
C ILE A 37 38.55 -12.52 -12.91
N GLU A 38 38.81 -11.78 -13.98
CA GLU A 38 38.24 -11.98 -15.30
C GLU A 38 38.45 -13.43 -15.79
N MET A 39 37.43 -14.00 -16.42
CA MET A 39 37.62 -15.07 -17.38
C MET A 39 36.66 -14.84 -18.55
N VAL A 40 37.05 -13.93 -19.44
CA VAL A 40 36.51 -13.81 -20.79
C VAL A 40 37.37 -14.64 -21.71
N CYS A 41 36.80 -15.71 -22.27
CA CYS A 41 37.21 -16.42 -23.48
C CYS A 41 35.94 -17.15 -23.96
N ALA A 42 35.61 -17.34 -25.23
CA ALA A 42 36.17 -16.94 -26.50
C ALA A 42 35.00 -17.03 -27.51
N HIS A 43 35.11 -16.32 -28.61
CA HIS A 43 34.25 -16.49 -29.78
C HIS A 43 34.26 -17.95 -30.26
N SER A 44 33.17 -18.68 -30.04
CA SER A 44 32.81 -19.85 -30.85
C SER A 44 31.69 -19.45 -31.79
N ALA A 45 32.09 -18.90 -32.93
CA ALA A 45 31.26 -18.82 -34.12
C ALA A 45 30.95 -20.26 -34.58
N GLY A 46 29.70 -20.66 -34.42
CA GLY A 46 29.20 -21.97 -34.80
C GLY A 46 27.68 -21.95 -34.80
N ALA A 47 27.09 -21.21 -35.74
CA ALA A 47 25.66 -21.16 -35.93
C ALA A 47 25.12 -22.55 -36.29
N SER A 48 24.46 -23.23 -35.34
CA SER A 48 23.36 -24.14 -35.65
C SER A 48 22.07 -23.31 -35.65
N SER A 49 21.72 -22.86 -36.84
CA SER A 49 20.79 -21.77 -37.17
C SER A 49 19.30 -22.06 -36.97
N THR A 50 18.93 -23.08 -36.20
CA THR A 50 17.51 -23.39 -35.89
C THR A 50 17.22 -23.75 -34.43
N CYS A 51 18.23 -23.88 -33.57
CA CYS A 51 18.01 -24.25 -32.15
C CYS A 51 17.97 -23.04 -31.19
N HIS A 52 18.69 -21.95 -31.49
CA HIS A 52 18.73 -20.76 -30.63
C HIS A 52 17.51 -19.84 -30.79
N SER A 53 16.93 -19.74 -31.98
CA SER A 53 15.76 -18.86 -32.23
C SER A 53 14.53 -19.30 -31.43
N LYS A 54 14.29 -20.61 -31.31
CA LYS A 54 13.21 -21.15 -30.48
C LYS A 54 13.46 -20.90 -28.99
N LEU A 55 14.69 -21.07 -28.52
CA LEU A 55 15.05 -20.82 -27.13
C LEU A 55 14.87 -19.34 -26.75
N ILE A 56 15.31 -18.42 -27.62
CA ILE A 56 15.11 -16.97 -27.42
C ILE A 56 13.62 -16.63 -27.46
N ALA A 57 12.85 -17.19 -28.41
CA ALA A 57 11.41 -16.96 -28.48
C ALA A 57 10.67 -17.44 -27.22
N TYR A 58 10.99 -18.62 -26.70
CA TYR A 58 10.42 -19.11 -25.44
C TYR A 58 10.84 -18.28 -24.24
N ALA A 59 12.12 -17.85 -24.17
CA ALA A 59 12.59 -16.99 -23.09
C ALA A 59 11.85 -15.64 -23.07
N VAL A 60 11.68 -15.00 -24.24
CA VAL A 60 10.92 -13.75 -24.37
C VAL A 60 9.45 -13.97 -24.04
N ALA A 61 8.84 -15.07 -24.50
CA ALA A 61 7.45 -15.39 -24.20
C ALA A 61 7.22 -15.63 -22.71
N LEU A 62 8.12 -16.35 -22.03
CA LEU A 62 8.05 -16.58 -20.59
C LEU A 62 8.28 -15.28 -19.80
N ALA A 63 9.22 -14.44 -20.21
CA ALA A 63 9.47 -13.14 -19.58
C ALA A 63 8.26 -12.20 -19.74
N ALA A 64 7.71 -12.06 -20.95
CA ALA A 64 6.55 -11.23 -21.22
C ALA A 64 5.29 -11.77 -20.53
N GLY A 65 5.07 -13.09 -20.58
CA GLY A 65 3.96 -13.75 -19.90
C GLY A 65 4.04 -13.60 -18.38
N GLY A 66 5.23 -13.77 -17.81
CA GLY A 66 5.49 -13.54 -16.38
C GLY A 66 5.26 -12.09 -15.96
N ALA A 67 5.72 -11.13 -16.76
CA ALA A 67 5.50 -9.69 -16.51
C ALA A 67 4.01 -9.33 -16.58
N ALA A 68 3.29 -9.80 -17.61
CA ALA A 68 1.85 -9.55 -17.75
C ALA A 68 1.05 -10.17 -16.60
N LEU A 69 1.35 -11.42 -16.22
CA LEU A 69 0.72 -12.08 -15.08
C LEU A 69 1.01 -11.34 -13.76
N GLY A 70 2.28 -10.97 -13.54
CA GLY A 70 2.70 -10.18 -12.38
C GLY A 70 1.98 -8.84 -12.29
N TYR A 71 1.83 -8.14 -13.41
CA TYR A 71 1.07 -6.89 -13.49
C TYR A 71 -0.41 -7.07 -13.16
N LEU A 72 -1.06 -8.10 -13.72
CA LEU A 72 -2.48 -8.38 -13.45
C LEU A 72 -2.71 -8.73 -11.98
N ILE A 73 -1.86 -9.57 -11.38
CA ILE A 73 -1.92 -9.93 -9.96
C ILE A 73 -1.69 -8.68 -9.10
N GLY A 74 -0.61 -7.93 -9.37
CA GLY A 74 -0.27 -6.71 -8.65
C GLY A 74 -1.39 -5.66 -8.70
N TRP A 75 -1.96 -5.43 -9.88
CA TRP A 75 -3.11 -4.54 -10.07
C TRP A 75 -4.32 -4.99 -9.26
N LYS A 76 -4.70 -6.27 -9.33
CA LYS A 76 -5.89 -6.79 -8.64
C LYS A 76 -5.72 -6.75 -7.12
N LEU A 77 -4.54 -7.08 -6.60
CA LEU A 77 -4.22 -6.99 -5.17
C LEU A 77 -4.13 -5.53 -4.70
N GLY A 78 -3.53 -4.65 -5.50
CA GLY A 78 -3.42 -3.21 -5.22
C GLY A 78 -4.79 -2.54 -5.13
N LYS A 79 -5.71 -2.82 -6.07
CA LYS A 79 -7.08 -2.29 -6.04
C LYS A 79 -7.85 -2.67 -4.77
N LYS A 80 -7.67 -3.89 -4.26
CA LYS A 80 -8.32 -4.32 -3.01
C LYS A 80 -7.78 -3.56 -1.79
N ARG A 81 -6.47 -3.31 -1.74
CA ARG A 81 -5.81 -2.59 -0.64
C ARG A 81 -6.06 -1.08 -0.66
N ALA A 82 -6.42 -0.50 -1.81
CA ALA A 82 -6.73 0.91 -1.96
C ALA A 82 -8.13 1.32 -1.44
N ARG A 83 -8.97 0.36 -1.02
CA ARG A 83 -10.31 0.67 -0.49
C ARG A 83 -10.19 1.30 0.90
N HIS A 84 -10.74 2.50 1.07
CA HIS A 84 -10.71 3.22 2.36
C HIS A 84 -11.95 2.93 3.23
N ASN A 85 -13.13 2.93 2.60
CA ASN A 85 -14.43 2.76 3.25
C ASN A 85 -14.87 1.29 3.29
N HIS A 86 -15.02 0.72 4.49
CA HIS A 86 -15.45 -0.67 4.70
C HIS A 86 -16.77 -0.79 5.46
N VAL A 87 -17.41 0.31 5.85
CA VAL A 87 -18.56 0.27 6.77
C VAL A 87 -19.73 1.13 6.28
N HIS A 88 -19.48 2.29 5.69
CA HIS A 88 -20.54 3.28 5.43
C HIS A 88 -21.14 3.13 4.04
N LYS A 89 -22.47 2.97 3.95
CA LYS A 89 -23.26 3.02 2.70
C LYS A 89 -22.63 2.20 1.54
N LEU A 90 -22.24 0.95 1.83
CA LEU A 90 -21.47 0.10 0.89
C LEU A 90 -22.22 -0.28 -0.38
N SER A 91 -23.55 -0.19 -0.37
CA SER A 91 -24.42 -0.41 -1.53
C SER A 91 -24.45 0.76 -2.51
N ALA A 92 -24.00 1.96 -2.10
CA ALA A 92 -23.95 3.12 -2.98
C ALA A 92 -22.63 3.12 -3.78
N ASP A 93 -22.72 3.36 -5.08
CA ASP A 93 -21.54 3.50 -5.96
C ASP A 93 -20.64 4.66 -5.54
N LYS A 94 -21.25 5.73 -5.02
CA LYS A 94 -20.58 6.92 -4.53
C LYS A 94 -21.29 7.43 -3.28
N VAL A 95 -20.54 7.55 -2.19
CA VAL A 95 -21.05 8.09 -0.93
C VAL A 95 -20.76 9.58 -0.89
N VAL A 96 -21.83 10.38 -0.86
CA VAL A 96 -21.80 11.84 -0.70
C VAL A 96 -22.73 12.21 0.45
N ASP A 97 -22.27 13.08 1.33
CA ASP A 97 -23.05 13.64 2.42
C ASP A 97 -23.12 15.15 2.21
N THR A 98 -24.33 15.70 2.29
CA THR A 98 -24.59 17.14 2.13
C THR A 98 -25.04 17.67 3.48
N VAL A 99 -24.50 18.79 3.89
CA VAL A 99 -24.84 19.48 5.14
C VAL A 99 -25.02 20.95 4.81
N ASP A 100 -26.17 21.49 5.20
CA ASP A 100 -26.48 22.89 5.00
C ASP A 100 -25.74 23.75 6.02
N LEU A 101 -25.29 24.94 5.61
CA LEU A 101 -24.49 25.80 6.46
C LEU A 101 -25.28 26.30 7.69
N GLU A 102 -26.60 26.36 7.60
CA GLU A 102 -27.50 26.76 8.69
C GLU A 102 -27.50 25.77 9.85
N ASP A 103 -27.32 24.48 9.54
CA ASP A 103 -27.21 23.41 10.54
C ASP A 103 -25.82 23.34 11.19
N VAL A 104 -24.83 24.00 10.58
CA VAL A 104 -23.50 24.13 11.14
C VAL A 104 -23.55 25.27 12.16
N GLY A 105 -23.61 24.90 13.44
CA GLY A 105 -23.45 25.84 14.56
C GLY A 105 -22.06 26.50 14.59
N GLU A 106 -21.56 26.84 15.77
CA GLU A 106 -20.27 27.55 15.89
C GLU A 106 -19.10 26.78 15.24
N LYS A 107 -19.06 25.45 15.43
CA LYS A 107 -17.99 24.60 14.94
C LYS A 107 -18.46 23.16 14.78
N MET A 108 -18.24 22.57 13.61
CA MET A 108 -18.45 21.15 13.36
C MET A 108 -17.20 20.50 12.76
N ALA A 109 -17.04 19.21 13.03
CA ALA A 109 -15.94 18.39 12.54
C ALA A 109 -16.48 17.23 11.69
N PHE A 110 -16.05 17.14 10.44
CA PHE A 110 -16.44 16.10 9.51
C PHE A 110 -15.33 15.05 9.33
N CYS A 111 -15.74 13.79 9.27
CA CYS A 111 -14.85 12.66 9.12
C CYS A 111 -14.26 12.60 7.71
N ARG A 112 -12.95 12.35 7.61
CA ARG A 112 -12.26 12.05 6.34
C ARG A 112 -11.59 10.67 6.32
N CYS A 113 -11.58 9.96 7.45
CA CYS A 113 -10.90 8.67 7.59
C CYS A 113 -11.79 7.44 7.34
N TRP A 114 -13.11 7.62 7.19
CA TRP A 114 -14.09 6.52 7.04
C TRP A 114 -14.14 5.52 8.21
N LYS A 115 -13.64 5.90 9.39
CA LYS A 115 -13.64 5.04 10.59
C LYS A 115 -14.63 5.52 11.66
N SER A 116 -15.27 6.66 11.47
CA SER A 116 -16.13 7.23 12.51
C SER A 116 -17.43 6.46 12.66
N HIS A 117 -17.83 6.17 13.90
CA HIS A 117 -19.14 5.57 14.18
C HIS A 117 -20.29 6.55 13.97
N LYS A 118 -20.00 7.85 13.95
CA LYS A 118 -20.97 8.94 13.76
C LYS A 118 -20.85 9.58 12.37
N PHE A 119 -20.31 8.84 11.39
CA PHE A 119 -20.15 9.33 10.02
C PHE A 119 -21.47 9.92 9.49
N PRO A 120 -21.46 11.15 8.94
CA PRO A 120 -20.32 11.90 8.40
C PRO A 120 -19.52 12.76 9.40
N LEU A 121 -19.94 12.84 10.67
CA LEU A 121 -19.23 13.62 11.69
C LEU A 121 -17.97 12.90 12.19
N CYS A 122 -17.02 13.66 12.71
CA CYS A 122 -15.82 13.12 13.35
C CYS A 122 -16.07 12.84 14.83
N ASP A 123 -15.73 11.63 15.27
CA ASP A 123 -15.79 11.17 16.66
C ASP A 123 -14.40 10.91 17.28
N GLY A 124 -13.31 11.24 16.56
CA GLY A 124 -11.94 10.99 17.00
C GLY A 124 -11.35 9.63 16.60
N SER A 125 -12.11 8.77 15.91
CA SER A 125 -11.65 7.43 15.49
C SER A 125 -10.41 7.45 14.58
N HIS A 126 -10.10 8.58 13.94
CA HIS A 126 -8.87 8.75 13.16
C HIS A 126 -7.60 8.60 14.01
N ASN A 127 -7.62 8.94 15.30
CA ASN A 127 -6.44 8.79 16.18
C ASN A 127 -6.03 7.32 16.30
N LYS A 128 -6.99 6.43 16.56
CA LYS A 128 -6.73 4.98 16.60
C LYS A 128 -6.22 4.48 15.25
N HIS A 129 -6.83 4.94 14.17
CA HIS A 129 -6.40 4.56 12.82
C HIS A 129 -4.96 4.98 12.52
N ASN A 130 -4.62 6.25 12.77
CA ASN A 130 -3.28 6.80 12.61
C ASN A 130 -2.25 6.00 13.43
N ASN A 131 -2.54 5.73 14.70
CA ASN A 131 -1.64 4.97 15.58
C ASN A 131 -1.41 3.53 15.08
N CYS A 132 -2.44 2.86 14.56
CA CYS A 132 -2.31 1.48 14.08
C CYS A 132 -1.66 1.36 12.70
N THR A 133 -1.79 2.38 11.86
CA THR A 133 -1.34 2.32 10.45
C THR A 133 -0.09 3.16 10.17
N GLY A 134 0.26 4.08 11.07
CA GLY A 134 1.28 5.11 10.83
C GLY A 134 0.78 6.27 9.96
N ASP A 135 -0.53 6.40 9.77
CA ASP A 135 -1.15 7.48 8.98
C ASP A 135 -1.25 8.79 9.78
N ASN A 136 -1.59 9.89 9.13
CA ASN A 136 -1.66 11.24 9.69
C ASN A 136 -2.97 11.97 9.33
N LEU A 137 -4.08 11.23 9.26
CA LEU A 137 -5.39 11.79 8.91
C LEU A 137 -5.97 12.66 10.02
N GLY A 138 -6.82 13.61 9.62
CA GLY A 138 -7.59 14.45 10.55
C GLY A 138 -8.92 14.92 9.94
N PRO A 139 -9.83 15.44 10.77
CA PRO A 139 -11.15 15.90 10.31
C PRO A 139 -11.08 17.18 9.47
N LEU A 140 -12.15 17.45 8.73
CA LEU A 140 -12.43 18.78 8.19
C LEU A 140 -13.22 19.57 9.23
N ILE A 141 -12.70 20.71 9.69
CA ILE A 141 -13.41 21.57 10.64
C ILE A 141 -14.07 22.72 9.89
N VAL A 142 -15.39 22.82 10.00
CA VAL A 142 -16.17 23.94 9.45
C VAL A 142 -16.63 24.80 10.63
N LYS A 143 -16.44 26.11 10.52
CA LYS A 143 -16.91 27.07 11.51
C LYS A 143 -18.10 27.83 10.93
N GLY A 144 -19.20 27.89 11.67
CA GLY A 144 -20.33 28.75 11.30
C GLY A 144 -19.92 30.21 11.35
N LYS A 145 -20.58 31.04 10.55
CA LYS A 145 -20.42 32.50 10.65
C LYS A 145 -21.19 32.96 11.89
N THR A 146 -20.47 33.29 12.96
CA THR A 146 -21.07 34.09 14.04
C THR A 146 -21.40 35.47 13.46
N PRO A 147 -22.61 36.03 13.64
CA PRO A 147 -22.85 37.42 13.29
C PRO A 147 -21.93 38.28 14.15
N SER A 148 -20.90 38.87 13.53
CA SER A 148 -20.11 39.91 14.16
C SER A 148 -21.05 41.11 14.33
N THR A 149 -21.56 41.33 15.54
CA THR A 149 -22.16 42.62 15.91
C THR A 149 -21.10 43.69 15.62
N GLN A 150 -21.35 44.52 14.61
CA GLN A 150 -20.60 45.76 14.38
C GLN A 150 -21.00 46.80 15.40
#